data_AF-X1RTX6-F1
#
_entry.id   AF-X1RTX6-F1
#
_cell.length_a   1.000
_cell.length_b   1.000
_cell.length_c   1.000
_cell.angle_alpha   90.00
_cell.angle_beta   90.00
_cell.angle_gamma   90.00
#
_symmetry.space_group_name_H-M   'P 1'
#
loop_
_entity.id
_entity.type
_entity.pdbx_description
1 polymer ?
#
loop_
_entity_poly.entity_id
_entity_poly.type
_entity_poly.pdbx_seq_one_letter_code
_entity_poly.pdbx_strand_id
1 'polypeptide(L)'
;MAMRLTGLERVLKTLQLEEPDVVPHFERHAQNVRDAILPGASEEDFVEYMDLDGIRFSDRTQSWSYEIVDADKGINRDQWGGLVRYTTEDNPVPIEPAIKSEADLEKYKLPATNNLPIEAPATIP
;
A
#
# COMPACT_ATOMS: atom_id res chain seq x y z
N MET A 1 12.46 -21.95 -28.12
CA MET A 1 11.72 -21.59 -26.90
C MET A 1 11.27 -20.16 -27.06
N ALA A 2 10.00 -19.84 -26.76
CA ALA A 2 9.57 -18.44 -26.67
C ALA A 2 10.34 -17.76 -25.51
N MET A 3 10.64 -16.48 -25.65
CA MET A 3 11.34 -15.71 -24.62
C MET A 3 10.40 -15.55 -23.41
N ARG A 4 10.88 -15.88 -22.20
CA ARG A 4 10.12 -15.65 -20.97
C ARG A 4 10.13 -14.16 -20.66
N LEU A 5 8.95 -13.61 -20.43
CA LEU A 5 8.78 -12.21 -20.05
C LEU A 5 9.01 -12.05 -18.54
N THR A 6 9.58 -10.90 -18.19
CA THR A 6 9.62 -10.38 -16.81
C THR A 6 8.22 -9.99 -16.36
N GLY A 7 7.99 -9.89 -15.06
CA GLY A 7 6.68 -9.49 -14.55
C GLY A 7 6.22 -8.11 -15.02
N LEU A 8 7.15 -7.16 -15.13
CA LEU A 8 6.88 -5.84 -15.71
C LEU A 8 6.37 -5.96 -17.16
N GLU A 9 7.06 -6.76 -17.99
CA GLU A 9 6.65 -6.97 -19.39
C GLU A 9 5.29 -7.64 -19.50
N ARG A 10 4.97 -8.63 -18.64
CA ARG A 10 3.66 -9.28 -18.61
C ARG A 10 2.55 -8.28 -18.26
N VAL A 11 2.76 -7.45 -17.24
CA VAL A 11 1.80 -6.41 -16.82
C VAL A 11 1.59 -5.40 -17.94
N LEU A 12 2.66 -4.86 -18.52
CA LEU A 12 2.56 -3.85 -19.57
C LEU A 12 1.86 -4.39 -20.82
N LYS A 13 2.16 -5.61 -21.25
CA LYS A 13 1.45 -6.26 -22.37
C LYS A 13 -0.02 -6.45 -22.08
N THR A 14 -0.34 -6.95 -20.89
CA THR A 14 -1.74 -7.17 -20.48
C THR A 14 -2.53 -5.86 -20.47
N LEU A 15 -1.94 -4.78 -19.94
CA LEU A 15 -2.55 -3.44 -19.95
C LEU A 15 -2.74 -2.88 -21.37
N GLN A 16 -1.90 -3.28 -22.31
CA GLN A 16 -2.00 -2.93 -23.73
C GLN A 16 -2.93 -3.87 -24.53
N LEU A 17 -3.61 -4.81 -23.86
CA LEU A 17 -4.44 -5.84 -24.49
C LEU A 17 -3.67 -6.75 -25.46
N GLU A 18 -2.37 -6.94 -25.22
CA GLU A 18 -1.52 -7.90 -25.92
C GLU A 18 -1.42 -9.22 -25.13
N GLU A 19 -1.06 -10.31 -25.82
CA GLU A 19 -0.87 -11.63 -25.20
C GLU A 19 0.46 -11.69 -24.43
N PRO A 20 0.46 -11.89 -23.10
CA PRO A 20 1.65 -12.22 -22.33
C PRO A 20 1.99 -13.72 -22.44
N ASP A 21 3.18 -14.13 -22.00
CA ASP A 21 3.57 -15.54 -21.95
C ASP A 21 2.86 -16.34 -20.84
N VAL A 22 2.41 -15.66 -19.78
CA VAL A 22 1.49 -16.15 -18.75
C VAL A 22 0.64 -15.00 -18.21
N VAL A 23 -0.53 -15.29 -17.66
CA VAL A 23 -1.39 -14.28 -17.02
C VAL A 23 -0.66 -13.66 -15.83
N PRO A 24 -0.41 -12.33 -15.80
CA PRO A 24 0.27 -11.73 -14.67
C PRO A 24 -0.59 -11.75 -13.41
N HIS A 25 0.05 -11.94 -12.25
CA HIS A 25 -0.61 -11.95 -10.95
C HIS A 25 0.23 -11.28 -9.86
N PHE A 26 -0.45 -10.75 -8.85
CA PHE A 26 0.16 -10.18 -7.65
C PHE A 26 -0.73 -10.52 -6.45
N GLU A 27 -0.16 -10.50 -5.24
CA GLU A 27 -0.87 -10.89 -4.02
C GLU A 27 -0.54 -9.93 -2.87
N ARG A 28 -1.51 -9.71 -1.99
CA ARG A 28 -1.26 -9.13 -0.67
C ARG A 28 -0.84 -10.24 0.28
N HIS A 29 0.46 -10.37 0.49
CA HIS A 29 1.03 -11.23 1.51
C HIS A 29 1.13 -10.50 2.86
N ALA A 30 0.88 -11.22 3.95
CA ALA A 30 1.12 -10.73 5.31
C ALA A 30 2.58 -10.98 5.72
N GLN A 31 3.14 -10.11 6.56
CA GLN A 31 4.55 -10.20 6.97
C GLN A 31 4.88 -11.57 7.60
N ASN A 32 4.01 -12.08 8.47
CA ASN A 32 4.18 -13.40 9.08
C ASN A 32 4.19 -14.56 8.07
N VAL A 33 3.44 -14.45 6.97
CA VAL A 33 3.44 -15.45 5.88
C VAL A 33 4.76 -15.38 5.12
N ARG A 34 5.24 -14.18 4.82
CA ARG A 34 6.55 -13.99 4.19
C ARG A 34 7.68 -14.55 5.04
N ASP A 35 7.70 -14.20 6.32
CA ASP A 35 8.73 -14.64 7.26
C ASP A 35 8.73 -16.16 7.42
N ALA A 36 7.57 -16.83 7.27
CA ALA A 36 7.47 -18.28 7.32
C ALA A 36 7.95 -18.97 6.04
N ILE A 37 7.78 -18.34 4.87
CA ILE A 37 8.15 -18.91 3.56
C ILE A 37 9.61 -18.62 3.21
N LEU A 38 10.04 -17.36 3.37
CA LEU A 38 11.38 -16.89 3.04
C LEU A 38 11.89 -15.94 4.14
N PRO A 39 12.41 -16.50 5.26
CA PRO A 39 12.80 -15.72 6.42
C PRO A 39 13.84 -14.65 6.11
N GLY A 40 13.61 -13.42 6.58
CA GLY A 40 14.56 -12.31 6.45
C GLY A 40 14.63 -11.64 5.07
N ALA A 41 13.79 -12.08 4.13
CA ALA A 41 13.70 -11.45 2.81
C ALA A 41 12.97 -10.10 2.84
N SER A 42 13.43 -9.18 1.99
CA SER A 42 12.70 -7.95 1.69
C SER A 42 11.38 -8.25 0.93
N GLU A 43 10.55 -7.24 0.69
CA GLU A 43 9.30 -7.45 -0.05
C GLU A 43 9.59 -7.78 -1.50
N GLU A 44 10.59 -7.11 -2.04
CA GLU A 44 11.14 -7.24 -3.37
C GLU A 44 11.73 -8.65 -3.57
N ASP A 45 12.54 -9.13 -2.62
CA ASP A 45 13.09 -10.48 -2.66
C ASP A 45 11.98 -11.55 -2.64
N PHE A 46 10.94 -11.33 -1.85
CA PHE A 46 9.81 -12.26 -1.77
C PHE A 46 8.97 -12.27 -3.05
N VAL A 47 8.72 -11.10 -3.64
CA VAL A 47 8.00 -10.96 -4.92
C VAL A 47 8.74 -11.67 -6.04
N GLU A 48 10.07 -11.51 -6.12
CA GLU A 48 10.91 -12.23 -7.09
C GLU A 48 10.90 -13.73 -6.84
N TYR A 49 11.06 -14.16 -5.57
CA TYR A 49 11.04 -15.58 -5.20
C TYR A 49 9.73 -16.28 -5.56
N MET A 50 8.60 -15.59 -5.42
CA MET A 50 7.27 -16.10 -5.71
C MET A 50 6.87 -15.93 -7.20
N ASP A 51 7.74 -15.35 -8.04
CA ASP A 51 7.46 -14.98 -9.46
C ASP A 51 6.15 -14.17 -9.57
N LEU A 52 5.96 -13.21 -8.68
CA LEU A 52 4.84 -12.26 -8.73
C LEU A 52 5.18 -11.11 -9.67
N ASP A 53 4.18 -10.61 -10.40
CA ASP A 53 4.37 -9.62 -11.46
C ASP A 53 4.24 -8.17 -10.98
N GLY A 54 4.00 -7.95 -9.68
CA GLY A 54 3.81 -6.62 -9.11
C GLY A 54 4.12 -6.54 -7.62
N ILE A 55 4.60 -5.36 -7.21
CA ILE A 55 4.81 -4.98 -5.82
C ILE A 55 3.64 -4.11 -5.38
N ARG A 56 3.14 -4.35 -4.16
CA ARG A 56 1.99 -3.64 -3.63
C ARG A 56 2.45 -2.42 -2.83
N PHE A 57 1.91 -1.26 -3.18
CA PHE A 57 1.96 -0.08 -2.32
C PHE A 57 0.61 0.09 -1.58
N SER A 58 0.61 0.30 -0.27
CA SER A 58 -0.61 0.69 0.48
C SER A 58 -0.34 1.84 1.41
N ASP A 59 -1.09 2.91 1.19
CA ASP A 59 -0.93 4.17 1.91
C ASP A 59 -1.00 4.00 3.43
N ARG A 60 -1.99 3.25 3.93
CA ARG A 60 -2.22 3.12 5.38
C ARG A 60 -1.06 2.46 6.13
N THR A 61 -0.30 1.60 5.45
CA THR A 61 0.82 0.87 6.06
C THR A 61 2.19 1.46 5.70
N GLN A 62 2.30 2.23 4.60
CA GLN A 62 3.59 2.66 4.05
C GLN A 62 3.74 4.19 3.93
N SER A 63 2.67 4.97 3.91
CA SER A 63 2.74 6.44 3.74
C SER A 63 2.07 7.24 4.84
N TRP A 64 1.14 6.66 5.59
CA TRP A 64 0.42 7.37 6.65
C TRP A 64 1.29 7.51 7.90
N SER A 65 1.19 8.68 8.53
CA SER A 65 1.71 8.90 9.88
C SER A 65 0.62 8.71 10.94
N TYR A 66 1.07 8.30 12.12
CA TYR A 66 0.20 8.01 13.26
C TYR A 66 0.76 8.63 14.54
N GLU A 67 -0.12 9.27 15.30
CA GLU A 67 0.14 9.76 16.66
C GLU A 67 -0.48 8.79 17.68
N ILE A 68 0.30 8.37 18.69
CA ILE A 68 -0.23 7.52 19.77
C ILE A 68 -1.16 8.33 20.65
N VAL A 69 -2.41 7.88 20.78
CA VAL A 69 -3.44 8.50 21.63
C VAL A 69 -3.62 7.71 22.94
N ASP A 70 -3.63 6.38 22.86
CA ASP A 70 -3.70 5.48 24.03
C ASP A 70 -2.91 4.20 23.70
N ALA A 71 -1.69 4.11 24.22
CA ALA A 71 -0.77 2.99 23.96
C ALA A 71 -1.32 1.67 24.50
N ASP A 72 -1.92 1.68 25.69
CA ASP A 72 -2.42 0.47 26.36
C ASP A 72 -3.58 -0.16 25.58
N LYS A 73 -4.37 0.67 24.88
CA LYS A 73 -5.47 0.20 24.02
C LYS A 73 -5.09 0.04 22.55
N GLY A 74 -3.87 0.42 22.16
CA GLY A 74 -3.41 0.45 20.77
C GLY A 74 -4.12 1.49 19.91
N ILE A 75 -4.61 2.58 20.51
CA ILE A 75 -5.34 3.64 19.80
C ILE A 75 -4.36 4.69 19.28
N ASN A 76 -4.45 4.97 17.99
CA ASN A 76 -3.67 5.97 17.30
C ASN A 76 -4.59 6.92 16.53
N ARG A 77 -4.11 8.14 16.29
CA ARG A 77 -4.71 9.09 15.37
C ARG A 77 -3.93 9.09 14.07
N ASP A 78 -4.62 8.85 12.94
CA ASP A 78 -4.00 8.98 11.63
C ASP A 78 -3.80 10.45 11.23
N GLN A 79 -2.97 10.68 10.21
CA GLN A 79 -2.70 12.03 9.68
C GLN A 79 -3.94 12.78 9.20
N TRP A 80 -5.04 12.08 8.91
CA TRP A 80 -6.31 12.67 8.52
C TRP A 80 -7.17 13.03 9.73
N GLY A 81 -6.70 12.75 10.95
CA GLY A 81 -7.35 13.09 12.21
C GLY A 81 -8.27 12.00 12.76
N GLY A 82 -8.45 10.89 12.04
CA GLY A 82 -9.30 9.76 12.45
C GLY A 82 -8.64 8.93 13.54
N LEU A 83 -9.43 8.35 14.44
CA LEU A 83 -8.92 7.38 15.41
C LEU A 83 -9.04 5.98 14.84
N VAL A 84 -7.95 5.23 15.00
CA VAL A 84 -7.84 3.83 14.63
C VAL A 84 -7.30 3.02 15.81
N ARG A 85 -7.60 1.72 15.83
CA ARG A 85 -7.10 0.79 16.84
C ARG A 85 -6.33 -0.34 16.17
N TYR A 86 -5.08 -0.51 16.57
CA TYR A 86 -4.30 -1.68 16.20
C TYR A 86 -4.73 -2.87 17.06
N THR A 87 -4.79 -4.04 16.41
CA THR A 87 -5.11 -5.31 17.07
C THR A 87 -3.97 -6.30 16.80
N THR A 88 -4.26 -7.48 16.23
CA THR A 88 -3.24 -8.45 15.81
C THR A 88 -2.78 -8.26 14.37
N GLU A 89 -3.57 -7.56 13.56
CA GLU A 89 -3.29 -7.29 12.15
C GLU A 89 -2.49 -5.99 11.96
N ASP A 90 -1.77 -5.92 10.84
CA ASP A 90 -0.98 -4.77 10.40
C ASP A 90 -1.83 -3.55 10.03
N ASN A 91 -3.06 -3.77 9.58
CA ASN A 91 -4.00 -2.72 9.22
C ASN A 91 -4.94 -2.40 10.40
N PRO A 92 -4.98 -1.15 10.89
CA PRO A 92 -5.77 -0.82 12.07
C PRO A 92 -7.25 -0.64 11.76
N VAL A 93 -8.10 -0.94 12.75
CA VAL A 93 -9.56 -0.84 12.65
C VAL A 93 -9.99 0.61 12.93
N PRO A 94 -10.76 1.27 12.05
CA PRO A 94 -11.31 2.59 12.34
C PRO A 94 -12.24 2.54 13.55
N ILE A 95 -12.08 3.46 14.50
CA ILE A 95 -12.94 3.57 15.68
C ILE A 95 -13.66 4.92 15.78
N GLU A 96 -13.11 5.97 15.17
CA GLU A 96 -13.75 7.29 15.14
C GLU A 96 -13.32 8.09 13.91
N PRO A 97 -14.25 8.74 13.17
CA PRO A 97 -13.88 9.59 12.05
C PRO A 97 -13.34 10.94 12.52
N ALA A 98 -12.52 11.59 11.67
CA ALA A 98 -12.05 12.95 11.89
C ALA A 98 -13.19 13.99 11.82
N ILE A 99 -14.20 13.72 10.99
CA ILE A 99 -15.37 14.56 10.73
C ILE A 99 -16.59 13.80 11.24
N LYS A 100 -17.26 14.31 12.28
CA LYS A 100 -18.45 13.70 12.89
C LYS A 100 -19.73 14.40 12.44
N SER A 101 -19.61 15.63 11.99
CA SER A 101 -20.70 16.48 11.53
C SER A 101 -20.23 17.43 10.43
N GLU A 102 -21.17 18.01 9.70
CA GLU A 102 -20.87 19.02 8.67
C GLU A 102 -20.12 20.24 9.24
N ALA A 103 -20.43 20.65 10.47
CA ALA A 103 -19.75 21.76 11.14
C ALA A 103 -18.25 21.53 11.36
N ASP A 104 -17.79 20.27 11.38
CA ASP A 104 -16.37 19.97 11.50
C ASP A 104 -15.60 20.34 10.22
N LEU A 105 -16.27 20.38 9.07
CA LEU A 105 -15.66 20.74 7.79
C LEU A 105 -15.11 22.17 7.78
N GLU A 106 -15.75 23.09 8.50
CA GLU A 106 -15.31 24.50 8.59
C GLU A 106 -13.93 24.65 9.24
N LYS A 107 -13.55 23.69 10.10
CA LYS A 107 -12.31 23.71 10.88
C LYS A 107 -11.33 22.63 10.44
N TYR A 108 -11.77 21.71 9.60
CA TYR A 108 -10.98 20.58 9.16
C TYR A 108 -9.77 21.08 8.36
N LYS A 109 -8.58 20.57 8.72
CA LYS A 109 -7.34 20.85 8.02
C LYS A 109 -6.87 19.57 7.37
N LEU A 110 -6.70 19.62 6.05
CA LEU A 110 -6.05 18.52 5.34
C LEU A 110 -4.62 18.36 5.87
N PRO A 111 -4.13 17.12 6.05
CA PRO A 111 -2.73 16.89 6.32
C PRO A 111 -1.90 17.56 5.22
N ALA A 112 -0.78 18.16 5.62
CA ALA A 112 0.15 18.73 4.66
C ALA A 112 0.60 17.59 3.74
N THR A 113 0.33 17.72 2.44
CA THR A 113 1.04 16.89 1.47
C THR A 113 2.50 17.27 1.60
N ASN A 114 3.40 16.32 1.89
CA ASN A 114 4.80 16.53 1.58
C ASN A 114 4.82 16.95 0.10
N ASN A 115 5.28 18.16 -0.20
CA ASN A 115 5.29 18.77 -1.53
C ASN A 115 6.11 17.94 -2.51
N LEU A 116 5.64 16.75 -2.90
CA LEU A 116 6.10 16.11 -4.12
C LEU A 116 5.58 17.01 -5.25
N PRO A 117 6.46 17.57 -6.08
CA PRO A 117 6.00 18.24 -7.28
C PRO A 117 5.10 17.26 -8.02
N ILE A 118 3.89 17.73 -8.38
CA ILE A 118 3.11 17.06 -9.41
C ILE A 118 3.91 17.28 -10.69
N GLU A 119 4.93 16.46 -10.93
CA GLU A 119 5.53 16.38 -12.25
C GLU A 119 4.39 15.99 -13.18
N ALA A 120 4.13 16.85 -14.17
CA ALA A 120 3.21 16.51 -15.26
C ALA A 120 3.55 15.10 -15.73
N PRO A 121 2.55 14.23 -15.98
CA PRO A 121 2.82 12.85 -16.36
C PRO A 121 3.87 12.85 -17.46
N ALA A 122 4.99 12.18 -17.20
CA ALA A 122 6.03 12.02 -18.19
C ALA A 122 5.35 11.54 -19.47
N THR A 123 5.43 12.34 -20.54
CA THR A 123 4.95 11.94 -21.85
C THR A 123 5.72 10.68 -22.20
N ILE A 124 5.04 9.54 -22.11
CA ILE A 124 5.59 8.26 -22.55
C ILE A 124 5.84 8.41 -24.06
N PRO A 125 7.07 8.15 -24.55
CA PRO A 125 7.37 8.21 -25.98
C PRO A 125 6.55 7.20 -26.79
#